data_AF-A0A165WI70-F1
#
_entry.id   AF-A0A165WI70-F1
#
_cell.length_a   1.000
_cell.length_b   1.000
_cell.length_c   1.000
_cell.angle_alpha   90.00
_cell.angle_beta   90.00
_cell.angle_gamma   90.00
#
_symmetry.space_group_name_H-M   'P 1'
#
loop_
_entity.id
_entity.type
_entity.pdbx_description
1 polymer ?
#
loop_
_entity_poly.entity_id
_entity_poly.type
_entity_poly.pdbx_seq_one_letter_code
_entity_poly.pdbx_strand_id
1 'polypeptide(L)' 'GNKVAYRTRGLIYSGNNHFCVRLIGQQGQVYFNDGITTGVKCIPEGKLLDLKDPFVV' A
#
# COMPACT_ATOMS: atom_id res chain seq x y z
N GLY A 1 -12.87 6.25 29.74
CA GLY A 1 -12.96 6.68 28.34
C GLY A 1 -12.66 5.50 27.44
N ASN A 2 -13.40 5.33 26.33
CA ASN A 2 -13.18 4.22 25.41
C ASN A 2 -11.89 4.42 24.60
N LYS A 3 -11.04 3.39 24.56
CA LYS A 3 -9.87 3.36 23.68
C LYS A 3 -10.32 3.03 22.25
N VAL A 4 -9.95 3.88 21.30
CA VAL A 4 -10.15 3.64 19.86
C VAL A 4 -8.78 3.29 19.26
N ALA A 5 -8.74 2.23 18.47
CA ALA A 5 -7.55 1.83 17.73
C ALA A 5 -7.80 2.03 16.23
N TYR A 6 -6.87 2.72 15.56
CA TYR A 6 -6.88 2.91 14.11
C TYR A 6 -6.00 1.84 13.45
N ARG A 7 -6.36 1.46 12.22
CA ARG A 7 -5.57 0.55 11.39
C ARG A 7 -5.13 1.29 10.13
N THR A 8 -3.86 1.15 9.77
CA THR A 8 -3.34 1.69 8.51
C THR A 8 -4.03 1.02 7.33
N ARG A 9 -4.51 1.83 6.38
CA ARG A 9 -5.23 1.37 5.17
C ARG A 9 -4.49 1.64 3.88
N GLY A 10 -3.28 2.19 3.97
CA GLY A 10 -2.42 2.43 2.84
C GLY A 10 -1.40 3.51 3.13
N LEU A 11 -0.55 3.74 2.14
CA LEU A 11 0.46 4.78 2.13
C LEU A 11 0.52 5.39 0.73
N ILE A 12 0.49 6.72 0.67
CA ILE A 12 0.86 7.48 -0.52
C ILE A 12 2.27 8.00 -0.27
N TYR A 13 3.17 7.77 -1.21
CA TYR A 13 4.56 8.23 -1.14
C TYR A 13 4.95 8.83 -2.47
N SER A 14 5.82 9.83 -2.45
CA SER A 14 6.17 10.61 -3.64
C SER A 14 7.67 10.85 -3.74
N GLY A 15 8.13 11.04 -4.98
CA GLY A 15 9.49 11.46 -5.31
C GLY A 15 9.47 12.26 -6.61
N ASN A 16 10.11 13.43 -6.61
CA ASN A 16 10.08 14.38 -7.72
C ASN A 16 8.62 14.77 -8.10
N ASN A 17 8.21 14.52 -9.35
CA ASN A 17 6.90 14.90 -9.89
C ASN A 17 5.91 13.72 -9.98
N HIS A 18 6.15 12.64 -9.23
CA HIS A 18 5.35 11.42 -9.27
C HIS A 18 5.06 10.89 -7.86
N PHE A 19 3.82 10.49 -7.60
CA PHE A 19 3.44 9.72 -6.41
C PHE A 19 3.01 8.30 -6.75
N CYS A 20 3.26 7.36 -5.85
CA CYS A 20 2.75 6.01 -5.89
C CYS A 20 1.91 5.75 -4.63
N VAL A 21 1.02 4.76 -4.70
CA VAL A 21 0.21 4.34 -3.57
C VAL A 21 0.29 2.83 -3.35
N ARG A 22 0.26 2.43 -2.09
CA ARG A 22 -0.09 1.07 -1.65
C ARG A 22 -1.33 1.12 -0.80
N LEU A 23 -2.40 0.45 -1.21
CA LEU A 23 -3.66 0.33 -0.48
C LEU A 23 -3.70 -1.01 0.26
N ILE A 24 -4.26 -1.02 1.48
CA ILE A 24 -4.41 -2.22 2.31
C ILE A 24 -5.90 -2.54 2.44
N GLY A 25 -6.32 -3.67 1.88
CA GLY A 25 -7.67 -4.25 1.93
C GLY A 25 -8.06 -4.75 3.31
N GLN A 26 -9.36 -5.04 3.53
CA GLN A 26 -9.89 -5.35 4.87
C GLN A 26 -9.24 -6.56 5.53
N GLN A 27 -8.77 -7.52 4.72
CA GLN A 27 -8.09 -8.73 5.19
C GLN A 27 -6.57 -8.64 4.98
N GLY A 28 -6.03 -7.43 4.82
CA GLY A 28 -4.60 -7.19 4.69
C GLY A 28 -4.03 -7.36 3.28
N GLN A 29 -4.86 -7.51 2.24
CA GLN A 29 -4.39 -7.50 0.84
C GLN A 29 -3.71 -6.17 0.53
N VAL A 30 -2.58 -6.19 -0.19
CA VAL A 30 -1.88 -4.99 -0.63
C VAL A 30 -2.04 -4.81 -2.12
N TYR A 31 -2.33 -3.58 -2.53
CA TYR A 31 -2.50 -3.19 -3.93
C TYR A 31 -1.66 -1.97 -4.26
N PHE A 32 -0.87 -2.04 -5.33
CA PHE A 32 -0.05 -0.95 -5.84
C PHE A 32 -0.73 -0.19 -6.99
N ASN A 33 -0.58 1.13 -7.04
CA ASN A 33 -0.95 1.96 -8.19
C ASN A 33 0.01 3.15 -8.29
N ASP A 34 0.43 3.47 -9.52
CA ASP A 34 1.31 4.61 -9.83
C ASP A 34 0.62 5.63 -10.77
N GLY A 35 -0.60 5.35 -11.23
CA GLY A 35 -1.39 6.19 -12.13
C GLY A 35 -0.83 6.31 -13.56
N ILE A 36 0.48 6.22 -13.77
CA ILE A 36 1.14 6.35 -15.08
C ILE A 36 1.18 5.00 -15.79
N THR A 37 1.79 3.99 -15.18
CA THR A 37 1.92 2.65 -15.75
C THR A 37 0.68 1.82 -15.48
N THR A 38 0.12 1.94 -14.28
CA THR A 38 -1.04 1.15 -13.85
C THR A 38 -2.37 1.73 -14.35
N GLY A 39 -2.38 3.01 -14.73
CA GLY A 39 -3.60 3.75 -15.07
C GLY A 39 -4.65 3.63 -13.96
N VAL A 40 -5.87 3.23 -14.34
CA VAL A 40 -7.00 3.07 -13.42
C VAL A 40 -7.00 1.74 -12.65
N LYS A 41 -6.03 0.85 -12.88
CA LYS A 41 -5.98 -0.49 -12.26
C LYS A 41 -5.02 -0.50 -11.08
N CYS A 42 -5.32 -1.29 -10.05
CA CYS A 42 -4.34 -1.59 -9.00
C CYS A 42 -3.78 -2.99 -9.20
N ILE A 43 -2.48 -3.15 -8.94
CA ILE A 43 -1.75 -4.42 -9.04
C ILE A 43 -1.74 -5.11 -7.67
N PRO A 44 -2.20 -6.37 -7.54
CA PRO A 44 -2.13 -7.10 -6.28
C PRO A 44 -0.69 -7.51 -5.95
N GLU A 45 -0.24 -7.24 -4.73
CA GLU A 45 1.13 -7.54 -4.26
C GLU A 45 1.18 -8.64 -3.18
N GLY A 46 0.01 -9.17 -2.76
CA GLY A 46 -0.09 -10.20 -1.72
C GLY A 46 -0.70 -9.68 -0.43
N LYS A 47 -0.34 -10.26 0.71
CA LYS A 47 -0.80 -9.80 2.03
C LYS A 47 0.32 -9.04 2.75
N LEU A 48 -0.06 -8.02 3.51
CA LEU A 48 0.88 -7.16 4.24
C LEU A 48 1.85 -7.93 5.13
N LEU A 49 1.39 -8.99 5.78
CA LEU A 49 2.20 -9.82 6.68
C LEU A 49 3.19 -10.74 5.95
N ASP A 50 2.97 -10.97 4.65
CA ASP A 50 3.79 -11.84 3.82
C ASP A 50 4.78 -11.04 2.96
N LEU A 51 4.66 -9.70 2.92
CA LEU A 51 5.57 -8.83 2.19
C LEU A 51 6.95 -8.85 2.85
N LYS A 52 7.96 -9.22 2.06
CA LYS A 52 9.36 -9.12 2.48
C LYS A 52 9.81 -7.67 2.38
N ASP A 53 10.61 -7.24 3.35
CA ASP A 53 11.32 -5.96 3.23
C ASP A 53 12.33 -6.09 2.07
N PRO A 54 12.18 -5.30 0.99
CA PRO A 54 13.08 -5.38 -0.15
C PRO A 54 14.50 -4.88 0.16
N PHE A 55 14.71 -4.23 1.31
CA PHE A 55 16.00 -3.71 1.75
C PHE A 55 16.68 -4.59 2.82
N VAL A 56 16.02 -5.64 3.28
CA VAL A 56 16.62 -6.64 4.18
C VAL A 56 16.96 -7.87 3.34
N VAL A 57 18.26 -8.01 3.03
CA VAL A 57 18.85 -9.14 2.31
C VAL A 57 19.11 -10.29 3.29
#